data_AF-A0A2S5XB04-F1
#
_entry.id   AF-A0A2S5XB04-F1
#
_cell.length_a   1.000
_cell.length_b   1.000
_cell.length_c   1.000
_cell.angle_alpha   90.00
_cell.angle_beta   90.00
_cell.angle_gamma   90.00
#
_symmetry.space_group_name_H-M   'P 1'
#
loop_
_entity.id
_entity.type
_entity.pdbx_description
1 polymer ?
#
loop_
_entity_poly.entity_id
_entity_poly.type
_entity_poly.pdbx_seq_one_letter_code
_entity_poly.pdbx_strand_id
1 'polypeptide(L)'
;MADLKEALHLDPFIPLREGTGQALPHVLSLGTALVAGVQFTLLAAALLSLVRRKPTQVRGSRLAWGAFSLVNFVGPISYFLFGRKR
;
A
#
# COMPACT_ATOMS: atom_id res chain seq x y z
N MET A 1 2.11 46.88 -44.05
CA MET A 1 1.08 46.58 -43.03
C MET A 1 0.42 45.21 -43.24
N ALA A 2 1.14 44.24 -43.83
CA ALA A 2 0.65 42.88 -44.08
C ALA A 2 1.16 41.86 -43.03
N ASP A 3 2.31 42.10 -42.41
CA ASP A 3 2.94 41.15 -41.48
C ASP A 3 2.34 41.07 -40.06
N LEU A 4 1.51 42.04 -39.65
CA LEU A 4 0.97 42.05 -38.28
C LEU A 4 -0.21 41.09 -38.08
N LYS A 5 -0.82 40.61 -39.18
CA LYS A 5 -1.99 39.71 -39.15
C LYS A 5 -1.56 38.25 -39.10
N GLU A 6 -0.45 37.93 -39.77
CA GLU A 6 0.22 36.63 -39.73
C GLU A 6 0.77 36.35 -38.32
N ALA A 7 1.38 37.35 -37.68
CA ALA A 7 1.94 37.22 -36.33
C ALA A 7 0.89 37.03 -35.21
N LEU A 8 -0.39 37.33 -35.49
CA LEU A 8 -1.50 37.18 -34.53
C LEU A 8 -2.24 35.83 -34.68
N HIS A 9 -2.00 35.12 -35.79
CA HIS A 9 -2.54 33.77 -36.05
C HIS A 9 -1.57 32.64 -35.65
N LEU A 10 -0.49 32.99 -34.95
CA LEU A 10 0.31 32.04 -34.20
C LEU A 10 -0.38 31.95 -32.84
N ASP A 11 -1.38 31.08 -32.76
CA ASP A 11 -1.80 30.53 -31.48
C ASP A 11 -0.51 30.13 -30.73
N PRO A 12 -0.25 30.71 -29.54
CA PRO A 12 0.79 30.16 -28.70
C PRO A 12 0.27 28.78 -28.33
N PHE A 13 0.74 27.77 -29.07
CA PHE A 13 0.73 26.41 -28.63
C PHE A 13 1.59 26.40 -27.37
N ILE A 14 0.98 26.80 -26.26
CA ILE A 14 1.45 26.48 -24.93
C ILE A 14 1.23 24.97 -24.88
N PRO A 15 2.29 24.14 -24.90
CA PRO A 15 2.10 22.77 -24.52
C PRO A 15 1.63 22.83 -23.06
N LEU A 16 0.34 22.67 -22.84
CA LEU A 16 -0.20 22.30 -21.54
C LEU A 16 0.68 21.14 -21.12
N ARG A 17 1.52 21.39 -20.11
CA ARG A 17 2.50 20.45 -19.58
C ARG A 17 1.96 19.04 -19.74
N GLU A 18 2.51 18.29 -20.69
CA GLU A 18 2.12 16.90 -20.90
C GLU A 18 2.63 16.10 -19.70
N GLY A 19 1.89 16.20 -18.60
CA GLY A 19 2.03 15.44 -17.38
C GLY A 19 1.51 14.01 -17.57
N THR A 20 1.78 13.42 -18.73
CA THR A 20 1.36 12.09 -19.12
C THR A 20 2.51 11.32 -19.78
N GLY A 21 3.72 11.48 -19.23
CA GLY A 21 4.77 10.49 -19.38
C GLY A 21 4.52 9.34 -18.41
N GLN A 22 3.61 8.46 -18.77
CA GLN A 22 3.32 7.20 -18.11
C GLN A 22 4.59 6.33 -18.01
N ALA A 23 5.41 6.57 -16.99
CA ALA A 23 6.19 5.52 -16.32
C ALA A 23 5.48 5.18 -15.00
N LEU A 24 4.17 4.93 -15.08
CA LEU A 24 3.55 4.06 -14.10
C LEU A 24 4.19 2.69 -14.35
N PRO A 25 5.02 2.13 -13.45
CA PRO A 25 5.26 0.70 -13.48
C PRO A 25 3.88 0.06 -13.41
N HIS A 26 3.44 -0.50 -14.53
CA HIS A 26 2.11 -1.04 -14.82
C HIS A 26 1.75 -2.25 -13.93
N VAL A 27 2.62 -2.53 -12.94
CA VAL A 27 2.59 -3.66 -12.03
C VAL A 27 3.06 -3.29 -10.60
N LEU A 28 3.67 -2.12 -10.34
CA LEU A 28 4.28 -1.84 -9.03
C LEU A 28 4.53 -0.34 -8.74
N SER A 29 3.49 0.46 -8.45
CA SER A 29 3.71 1.83 -7.95
C SER A 29 4.49 1.79 -6.62
N LEU A 30 5.41 2.74 -6.38
CA LEU A 30 6.18 2.80 -5.14
C LEU A 30 5.26 2.84 -3.90
N GLY A 31 4.15 3.58 -3.97
CA GLY A 31 3.14 3.61 -2.92
C GLY A 31 2.50 2.24 -2.68
N THR A 32 2.13 1.52 -3.74
CA THR A 32 1.59 0.16 -3.66
C THR A 32 2.61 -0.81 -3.06
N ALA A 33 3.89 -0.73 -3.47
CA ALA A 33 4.95 -1.57 -2.95
C ALA A 33 5.17 -1.36 -1.44
N LEU A 34 5.11 -0.11 -0.98
CA LEU A 34 5.20 0.22 0.45
C LEU A 34 4.02 -0.34 1.23
N VAL A 35 2.79 -0.13 0.75
CA VAL A 35 1.57 -0.65 1.41
C VAL A 35 1.60 -2.18 1.47
N ALA A 36 1.97 -2.84 0.39
CA ALA A 36 2.13 -4.30 0.35
C ALA A 36 3.23 -4.76 1.31
N GLY A 37 4.39 -4.10 1.31
CA GLY A 37 5.49 -4.41 2.21
C GLY A 37 5.10 -4.31 3.69
N VAL A 38 4.33 -3.27 4.05
CA VAL A 38 3.78 -3.11 5.41
C VAL A 38 2.81 -4.26 5.72
N GLN A 39 1.91 -4.62 4.80
CA GLN A 39 0.95 -5.71 4.98
C GLN A 39 1.65 -7.05 5.23
N PHE A 40 2.60 -7.42 4.37
CA PHE A 40 3.32 -8.68 4.49
C PHE A 40 4.20 -8.72 5.73
N THR A 41 4.86 -7.62 6.08
CA THR A 41 5.68 -7.52 7.30
C THR A 41 4.82 -7.69 8.55
N LEU A 42 3.64 -7.06 8.57
CA LEU A 42 2.72 -7.15 9.70
C LEU A 42 2.15 -8.57 9.83
N LEU A 43 1.78 -9.21 8.72
CA LEU A 43 1.33 -10.59 8.68
C LEU A 43 2.41 -11.56 9.16
N ALA A 44 3.63 -11.42 8.64
CA ALA A 44 4.77 -12.24 9.04
C ALA A 44 5.10 -12.06 10.52
N ALA A 45 5.05 -10.83 11.04
CA ALA A 45 5.26 -10.54 12.46
C ALA A 45 4.16 -11.19 13.34
N ALA A 46 2.90 -11.14 12.91
CA ALA A 46 1.80 -11.80 13.62
C ALA A 46 2.03 -13.31 13.68
N LEU A 47 2.26 -13.96 12.53
CA LEU A 47 2.52 -15.41 12.45
C LEU A 47 3.77 -15.82 13.24
N LEU A 48 4.88 -15.10 13.09
CA LEU A 48 6.12 -15.37 13.83
C LEU A 48 5.90 -15.25 15.33
N SER A 49 5.12 -14.27 15.78
CA SER A 49 4.82 -14.10 17.19
C SER A 49 3.90 -15.20 17.73
N LEU A 50 3.01 -15.76 16.90
CA LEU A 50 2.18 -16.93 17.21
C LEU A 50 3.01 -18.21 17.31
N VAL A 51 4.01 -18.38 16.45
CA VAL A 51 4.93 -19.53 16.47
C VAL A 51 5.87 -19.46 17.69
N ARG A 52 6.40 -18.26 17.99
CA ARG A 52 7.33 -18.06 19.11
C ARG A 52 6.67 -18.07 20.48
N ARG A 53 5.37 -17.73 20.60
CA ARG A 53 4.65 -17.68 21.89
C ARG A 53 4.01 -19.01 22.25
N LYS A 54 4.16 -19.43 23.51
CA LYS A 54 3.47 -20.60 24.07
C LYS A 54 1.95 -20.36 24.06
N PRO A 55 1.12 -21.41 23.88
CA PRO A 55 -0.34 -21.27 23.78
C PRO A 55 -0.99 -20.55 24.97
N THR A 56 -0.36 -20.59 26.14
CA THR A 56 -0.83 -19.91 27.36
C THR A 56 -0.76 -18.37 27.30
N GLN A 57 0.04 -17.81 26.39
CA GLN A 57 0.23 -16.37 26.20
C GLN A 57 -0.62 -15.78 25.07
N VAL A 58 -1.49 -16.58 24.46
CA VAL A 58 -2.42 -16.15 23.41
C VAL A 58 -3.85 -16.35 23.93
N ARG A 59 -4.71 -15.32 23.78
CA ARG A 59 -6.13 -15.44 24.17
C ARG A 59 -6.88 -16.29 23.15
N GLY A 60 -7.01 -17.59 23.39
CA GLY A 60 -7.77 -18.51 22.55
C GLY A 60 -6.90 -19.38 21.63
N SER A 61 -7.49 -19.90 20.55
CA SER A 61 -6.79 -20.81 19.63
C SER A 61 -5.77 -20.08 18.76
N ARG A 62 -4.53 -20.61 18.70
CA ARG A 62 -3.47 -20.11 17.83
C ARG A 62 -3.87 -20.16 16.35
N LEU A 63 -4.55 -21.24 15.93
CA LEU A 63 -5.01 -21.38 14.54
C LEU A 63 -6.10 -20.36 14.20
N ALA A 64 -7.01 -20.07 15.14
CA ALA A 64 -8.03 -19.04 14.93
C ALA A 64 -7.39 -17.67 14.71
N TRP A 65 -6.41 -17.30 15.55
CA TRP A 65 -5.68 -16.05 15.37
C TRP A 65 -4.82 -16.00 14.09
N GLY A 66 -4.27 -17.14 13.67
CA GLY A 66 -3.60 -17.28 12.38
C GLY A 66 -4.56 -17.02 11.21
N ALA A 67 -5.73 -17.64 11.22
CA ALA A 67 -6.76 -17.45 10.20
C ALA A 67 -7.30 -16.00 10.19
N PHE A 68 -7.56 -15.42 11.36
CA PHE A 68 -7.95 -14.01 11.47
C PHE A 68 -6.89 -13.07 10.90
N SER A 69 -5.60 -13.35 11.13
CA SER A 69 -4.50 -12.53 10.62
C SER A 69 -4.41 -12.49 9.09
N LEU A 70 -5.03 -13.44 8.39
CA LEU A 70 -5.11 -13.43 6.92
C LEU A 70 -6.14 -12.43 6.38
N VAL A 71 -7.00 -11.88 7.25
CA VAL A 71 -8.01 -10.89 6.86
C VAL A 71 -7.39 -9.50 6.77
N ASN A 72 -6.75 -9.22 5.63
CA ASN A 72 -6.18 -7.91 5.29
C ASN A 72 -5.36 -7.30 6.47
N PHE A 73 -5.48 -5.99 6.71
CA PHE A 73 -4.84 -5.31 7.85
C PHE A 73 -5.58 -5.52 9.17
N VAL A 74 -6.90 -5.78 9.11
CA VAL A 74 -7.75 -5.91 10.31
C VAL A 74 -7.30 -7.11 11.15
N GLY A 75 -6.95 -8.20 10.50
CA GLY A 75 -6.48 -9.42 11.13
C GLY A 75 -5.25 -9.21 12.03
N PRO A 76 -4.09 -8.85 11.47
CA PRO A 76 -2.87 -8.71 12.24
C PRO A 76 -2.99 -7.62 13.33
N ILE A 77 -3.66 -6.50 13.03
CA ILE A 77 -3.90 -5.43 14.01
C ILE A 77 -4.70 -5.97 15.19
N SER A 78 -5.81 -6.68 14.93
CA SER A 78 -6.63 -7.26 15.99
C SER A 78 -5.88 -8.28 16.84
N TYR A 79 -4.96 -9.06 16.25
CA TYR A 79 -4.11 -9.99 17.00
C TYR A 79 -3.19 -9.26 17.98
N PHE A 80 -2.55 -8.17 17.55
CA PHE A 80 -1.67 -7.41 18.45
C PHE A 80 -2.45 -6.70 19.56
N LEU A 81 -3.65 -6.18 19.27
CA LEU A 81 -4.49 -5.50 20.25
C LEU A 81 -5.15 -6.46 21.26
N PHE A 82 -5.72 -7.57 20.79
CA PHE A 82 -6.61 -8.43 21.59
C PHE A 82 -6.10 -9.86 21.77
N GLY A 83 -5.30 -10.37 20.82
CA GLY A 83 -4.81 -11.75 20.81
C GLY A 83 -3.63 -12.01 21.74
N ARG A 84 -2.86 -10.97 22.08
CA ARG A 84 -1.68 -11.08 22.95
C ARG A 84 -2.08 -10.98 24.43
N LYS A 85 -1.83 -12.03 25.21
CA LYS A 85 -1.77 -11.95 26.68
C LYS A 85 -0.33 -11.55 27.05
N ARG A 86 -0.18 -10.51 27.88
CA ARG A 86 1.13 -10.14 28.46
C ARG A 86 1.60 -11.24 29.40
#